data_AF-A0A4R5A3B8-F1
#
_entry.id   AF-A0A4R5A3B8-F1
#
_cell.length_a   1.000
_cell.length_b   1.000
_cell.length_c   1.000
_cell.angle_alpha   90.00
_cell.angle_beta   90.00
_cell.angle_gamma   90.00
#
_symmetry.space_group_name_H-M   'P 1'
#
loop_
_entity.id
_entity.type
_entity.pdbx_description
1 polymer ?
#
loop_
_entity_poly.entity_id
_entity_poly.type
_entity_poly.pdbx_seq_one_letter_code
_entity_poly.pdbx_strand_id
1 'polypeptide(L)' 'MTRSTQVNSPEPDWDDPGLDLDAVGLAAEFAAYVRRKGISPEGREQALGAWLDEMIAELETDVDDPRD' A
#
# COMPACT_ATOMS: atom_id res chain seq x y z
N MET A 1 -0.75 -17.72 38.92
CA MET A 1 0.27 -17.56 37.85
C MET A 1 -0.27 -18.14 36.56
N THR A 2 -0.76 -17.30 35.65
CA THR A 2 -0.84 -17.59 34.21
C THR A 2 -0.71 -16.25 33.48
N ARG A 3 0.47 -16.01 32.92
CA ARG A 3 0.82 -14.80 32.17
C ARG A 3 0.41 -15.07 30.73
N SER A 4 -0.75 -14.58 30.33
CA SER A 4 -1.16 -14.60 28.92
C SER A 4 -0.25 -13.64 28.16
N THR A 5 0.70 -14.18 27.40
CA THR A 5 1.47 -13.42 26.42
C THR A 5 0.52 -12.95 25.33
N GLN A 6 -0.03 -11.75 25.53
CA GLN A 6 -0.63 -10.96 24.48
C GLN A 6 0.49 -10.66 23.48
N VAL A 7 0.40 -11.29 22.32
CA VAL A 7 1.21 -10.96 21.15
C VAL A 7 0.75 -9.55 20.73
N ASN A 8 1.43 -8.52 21.24
CA ASN A 8 1.36 -7.18 20.65
C ASN A 8 2.08 -7.30 19.29
N SER A 9 1.35 -7.69 18.25
CA SER A 9 1.74 -7.27 16.92
C SER A 9 1.60 -5.74 16.94
N PRO A 10 2.67 -4.96 16.75
CA PRO A 10 2.52 -3.52 16.64
C PRO A 10 1.56 -3.27 15.47
N GLU A 11 0.39 -2.73 15.77
CA GLU A 11 -0.48 -2.18 14.73
C GLU A 11 0.34 -1.12 13.99
N PRO A 12 0.30 -1.08 12.65
CA PRO A 12 1.01 -0.05 11.90
C PRO A 12 0.59 1.33 12.45
N ASP A 13 1.58 2.11 12.87
CA ASP A 13 1.39 3.46 13.39
C ASP A 13 1.08 4.36 12.19
N TRP A 14 -0.21 4.45 11.84
CA TRP A 14 -0.71 5.35 10.79
C TRP A 14 -0.59 6.83 11.19
N ASP A 15 -0.19 7.11 12.42
CA ASP A 15 0.07 8.44 12.96
C ASP A 15 1.49 8.96 12.63
N ASP A 16 2.36 8.17 11.97
CA ASP A 16 3.63 8.68 11.46
C ASP A 16 3.38 9.58 10.23
N PRO A 17 3.60 10.91 10.33
CA PRO A 17 3.27 11.86 9.28
C PRO A 17 4.19 11.74 8.05
N GLY A 18 5.20 10.87 8.08
CA GLY A 18 6.04 10.52 6.93
C GLY A 18 5.49 9.33 6.12
N LEU A 19 4.52 8.59 6.65
CA LEU A 19 3.90 7.41 6.05
C LEU A 19 2.40 7.55 5.77
N ASP A 20 1.80 8.70 6.07
CA ASP A 20 0.39 8.96 5.79
C ASP A 20 0.19 9.29 4.30
N LEU A 21 -0.04 8.25 3.49
CA LEU A 21 -0.61 8.38 2.16
C LEU A 21 -2.06 8.86 2.35
N ASP A 22 -2.21 10.18 2.46
CA ASP A 22 -3.52 10.81 2.53
C ASP A 22 -4.36 10.35 1.34
N ALA A 23 -5.67 10.16 1.55
CA ALA A 23 -6.56 9.66 0.49
C ALA A 23 -6.50 10.51 -0.80
N VAL A 24 -6.08 11.78 -0.68
CA VAL A 24 -5.83 12.69 -1.78
C VAL A 24 -4.54 12.34 -2.53
N GLY A 25 -3.43 12.09 -1.84
CA GLY A 25 -2.17 11.61 -2.41
C GLY A 25 -2.34 10.28 -3.13
N LEU A 26 -3.05 9.32 -2.52
CA LEU A 26 -3.35 8.03 -3.15
C LEU A 26 -4.17 8.20 -4.44
N ALA A 27 -5.17 9.09 -4.43
CA ALA A 27 -5.96 9.40 -5.62
C ALA A 27 -5.12 10.08 -6.73
N ALA A 28 -4.15 10.91 -6.36
CA ALA A 28 -3.25 11.56 -7.31
C ALA A 28 -2.31 10.56 -8.00
N GLU A 29 -1.72 9.64 -7.23
CA GLU A 29 -0.85 8.58 -7.75
C GLU A 29 -1.63 7.61 -8.66
N PHE A 30 -2.86 7.24 -8.27
CA PHE A 30 -3.72 6.44 -9.13
C PHE A 30 -4.07 7.17 -10.44
N ALA A 31 -4.35 8.47 -10.38
CA ALA A 31 -4.61 9.27 -11.57
C ALA A 31 -3.39 9.33 -12.51
N ALA A 32 -2.17 9.36 -11.96
CA ALA A 32 -0.95 9.26 -12.74
C ALA A 32 -0.77 7.88 -13.37
N TYR A 33 -1.06 6.79 -12.63
CA TYR A 33 -1.07 5.42 -13.13
C TYR A 33 -2.03 5.24 -14.31
N VAL A 34 -3.28 5.69 -14.16
CA VAL A 34 -4.30 5.64 -15.22
C VAL A 34 -3.86 6.35 -16.49
N ARG A 35 -3.22 7.53 -16.36
CA ARG A 35 -2.68 8.28 -17.50
C ARG A 35 -1.52 7.54 -18.17
N ARG A 36 -0.60 7.00 -17.38
CA ARG A 36 0.59 6.29 -17.88
C ARG A 36 0.22 5.01 -18.63
N LYS A 37 -0.75 4.26 -18.11
CA LYS A 37 -1.21 2.98 -18.67
C LYS A 37 -2.33 3.16 -19.73
N GLY A 38 -2.80 4.39 -19.96
CA GLY A 38 -3.82 4.69 -20.97
C GLY A 38 -5.19 4.07 -20.66
N ILE A 39 -5.57 4.02 -19.39
CA ILE A 39 -6.75 3.29 -18.94
C ILE A 39 -8.04 4.08 -19.19
N SER A 40 -8.98 3.44 -19.90
CA SER A 40 -10.31 3.98 -20.16
C SER A 40 -11.12 4.14 -18.87
N PRO A 41 -12.07 5.10 -18.81
CA PRO A 41 -12.91 5.33 -17.64
C PRO A 41 -13.63 4.07 -17.13
N GLU A 42 -14.12 3.24 -18.05
CA GLU A 42 -14.84 1.98 -17.76
C GLU A 42 -13.95 0.91 -17.12
N GLY A 43 -12.62 1.00 -17.30
CA GLY A 43 -11.64 0.06 -16.74
C GLY A 43 -11.03 0.51 -15.41
N ARG A 44 -11.41 1.68 -14.88
CA ARG A 44 -10.75 2.27 -13.70
C ARG A 44 -10.91 1.45 -12.43
N GLU A 45 -12.07 0.83 -12.21
CA GLU A 45 -12.28 0.01 -11.01
C GLU A 45 -11.40 -1.25 -11.02
N GLN A 46 -11.29 -1.93 -12.16
CA GLN A 46 -10.38 -3.08 -12.30
C GLN A 46 -8.91 -2.66 -12.22
N ALA A 47 -8.59 -1.50 -12.78
CA ALA A 47 -7.24 -0.94 -12.72
C ALA A 47 -6.83 -0.52 -11.31
N LEU A 48 -7.77 -0.08 -10.48
CA LEU A 48 -7.49 0.26 -9.09
C LEU A 48 -7.02 -0.97 -8.32
N GLY A 49 -7.71 -2.11 -8.47
CA GLY A 49 -7.28 -3.37 -7.86
C GLY A 49 -5.90 -3.81 -8.33
N ALA A 50 -5.67 -3.86 -9.64
CA ALA A 50 -4.38 -4.24 -10.20
C ALA A 50 -3.23 -3.30 -9.77
N TRP A 51 -3.50 -2.00 -9.65
CA TRP A 51 -2.53 -1.03 -9.18
C TRP A 51 -2.19 -1.21 -7.70
N LEU A 52 -3.19 -1.49 -6.85
CA LEU A 52 -2.96 -1.78 -5.43
C LEU A 52 -2.17 -3.08 -5.25
N ASP A 53 -2.47 -4.12 -6.05
CA ASP A 53 -1.72 -5.38 -6.05
C ASP A 53 -0.25 -5.16 -6.48
N GLU A 54 0.00 -4.33 -7.50
CA GLU A 54 1.36 -3.92 -7.91
C GLU A 54 2.10 -3.23 -6.74
N MET A 55 1.47 -2.28 -6.05
CA MET A 55 2.09 -1.57 -4.91
C MET A 55 2.39 -2.50 -3.72
N ILE A 56 1.50 -3.44 -3.40
CA ILE A 56 1.71 -4.41 -2.32
C ILE A 56 2.88 -5.33 -2.67
N ALA A 57 2.93 -5.84 -3.90
CA ALA A 57 4.02 -6.71 -4.34
C ALA A 57 5.39 -6.00 -4.32
N GLU A 58 5.44 -4.71 -4.67
CA GLU A 58 6.66 -3.89 -4.55
C GLU A 58 7.11 -3.78 -3.09
N LEU A 59 6.18 -3.50 -2.17
CA LEU A 59 6.47 -3.41 -0.73
C LEU A 59 6.94 -4.74 -0.12
N GLU A 60 6.31 -5.85 -0.51
CA GLU A 60 6.72 -7.19 -0.05
C GLU A 60 8.11 -7.55 -0.57
N THR A 61 8.43 -7.18 -1.82
CA THR A 61 9.75 -7.41 -2.42
C THR A 61 10.85 -6.61 -1.72
N ASP A 62 10.59 -5.35 -1.34
CA ASP A 62 11.55 -4.51 -0.60
C ASP A 62 11.79 -5.00 0.85
N VAL A 63 10.81 -5.68 1.46
CA VAL A 63 10.93 -6.27 2.80
C VAL A 63 11.72 -7.58 2.80
N ASP A 64 11.62 -8.34 1.70
CA ASP A 64 12.34 -9.62 1.51
C ASP A 64 13.75 -9.46 0.89
N ASP A 65 14.29 -8.23 0.77
CA ASP A 65 15.70 -7.97 0.48
C ASP A 65 16.49 -7.77 1.80
N PRO A 66 16.95 -8.83 2.48
CA PRO A 66 17.95 -8.71 3.52
C PRO A 66 19.25 -8.33 2.81
N ARG A 67 19.56 -7.03 2.79
CA ARG A 67 20.88 -6.55 2.40
C ARG A 67 21.95 -7.33 3.19
N ASP A 68 22.71 -8.14 2.46
CA ASP A 68 23.94 -8.80 2.90
C ASP A 68 25.01 -7.77 3.31
#